data_AF-A0A7X7E272-F1
#
_entry.id   AF-A0A7X7E272-F1
#
_cell.length_a   1.000
_cell.length_b   1.000
_cell.length_c   1.000
_cell.angle_alpha   90.00
_cell.angle_beta   90.00
_cell.angle_gamma   90.00
#
_symmetry.space_group_name_H-M   'P 1'
#
loop_
_entity.id
_entity.type
_entity.pdbx_description
1 polymer ?
#
loop_
_entity_poly.entity_id
_entity_poly.type
_entity_poly.pdbx_seq_one_letter_code
_entity_poly.pdbx_strand_id
1 'polypeptide(L)'
;ADIYGFCIPFAAELLKLSKSSGIPIKVRLCDTMGYGLPYPDTVLPRSIPKMIHAFNSELGYPAEWLEWHGHNDFHKVHINGVTAWLYGCSALNASLLGYGERTGNPPLEAAVVEYIGLTGNDQGIDTTVITEIAEYFTKEVKADIPPNYPFVGSEFNTTRAGIHADGILKNPEIYNIFDTDKILNRPIRVMVTDKSGMSGIARWLNENIPSIKDGLREEITKRHPGVKHIYDWVMQEYEKGRTTSISPEELITQAKHYIPSLFESDFDKVRQEAIRIARKIAEKVSKAQEIEHLETLTMEPFLEKIIKKEGSIQLIALTNKDGFRISQVHTQHGEKGMFRNLLNKNFHKHDWFTEVVKTGQPYYSDLFFSKYTKRLILTAALPIRNQDGTMKAVIDIDFRFDELVKLITDLPDEIVDVK
;
A
#
# COMPACT_ATOMS: atom_id res chain seq x y z
N ALA A 1 9.36 -18.58 -39.52
CA ALA A 1 9.06 -17.63 -40.60
C ALA A 1 10.02 -17.89 -41.77
N ASP A 2 9.58 -17.73 -43.01
CA ASP A 2 10.46 -17.71 -44.17
C ASP A 2 10.90 -16.26 -44.44
N ILE A 3 12.12 -15.93 -44.01
CA ILE A 3 12.60 -14.54 -44.01
C ILE A 3 12.80 -14.03 -45.44
N TYR A 4 13.53 -14.75 -46.27
CA TYR A 4 13.83 -14.31 -47.63
C TYR A 4 12.74 -14.67 -48.64
N GLY A 5 12.00 -15.77 -48.44
CA GLY A 5 10.94 -16.17 -49.37
C GLY A 5 9.62 -15.43 -49.18
N PHE A 6 9.35 -14.87 -47.99
CA PHE A 6 8.10 -14.16 -47.71
C PHE A 6 8.30 -12.80 -47.04
N CYS A 7 8.98 -12.75 -45.90
CA CYS A 7 9.01 -11.55 -45.06
C CYS A 7 9.68 -10.35 -45.76
N ILE A 8 10.85 -10.56 -46.39
CA ILE A 8 11.58 -9.51 -47.11
C ILE A 8 10.81 -9.04 -48.36
N PRO A 9 10.29 -9.92 -49.25
CA PRO A 9 9.43 -9.49 -50.35
C PRO A 9 8.22 -8.69 -49.89
N PHE A 10 7.54 -9.12 -48.82
CA PHE A 10 6.39 -8.41 -48.27
C PHE A 10 6.78 -7.02 -47.76
N ALA A 11 7.87 -6.92 -46.99
CA ALA A 11 8.40 -5.66 -46.50
C ALA A 11 8.85 -4.72 -47.63
N ALA A 12 9.39 -5.25 -48.73
CA ALA A 12 9.74 -4.47 -49.91
C ALA A 12 8.50 -3.81 -50.55
N GLU A 13 7.38 -4.54 -50.65
CA GLU A 13 6.11 -3.97 -51.11
C GLU A 13 5.56 -2.90 -50.15
N LEU A 14 5.70 -3.11 -48.83
CA LEU A 14 5.36 -2.08 -47.84
C LEU A 14 6.22 -0.81 -48.00
N LEU A 15 7.52 -0.93 -48.26
CA LEU A 15 8.38 0.22 -48.53
C LEU A 15 7.97 0.97 -49.80
N LYS A 16 7.60 0.26 -50.87
CA LYS A 16 7.08 0.88 -52.10
C LYS A 16 5.79 1.63 -51.82
N LEU A 17 4.86 1.01 -51.10
CA LEU A 17 3.59 1.62 -50.71
C LEU A 17 3.82 2.86 -49.84
N SER A 18 4.73 2.79 -48.87
CA SER A 18 5.13 3.91 -48.02
C SER A 18 5.67 5.09 -48.85
N LYS A 19 6.56 4.82 -49.81
CA LYS A 19 7.08 5.85 -50.74
C LYS A 19 6.00 6.48 -51.61
N SER A 20 5.08 5.67 -52.14
CA SER A 20 4.01 6.15 -53.01
C SER A 20 2.93 6.96 -52.28
N SER A 21 2.66 6.62 -51.01
CA SER A 21 1.65 7.29 -50.18
C SER A 21 2.21 8.49 -49.41
N GLY A 22 3.53 8.57 -49.22
CA GLY A 22 4.18 9.56 -48.36
C GLY A 22 3.99 9.29 -46.86
N ILE A 23 3.41 8.14 -46.49
CA ILE A 23 3.15 7.76 -45.10
C ILE A 23 4.18 6.71 -44.67
N PRO A 24 4.96 6.93 -43.60
CA PRO A 24 5.81 5.91 -43.01
C PRO A 24 5.02 4.67 -42.60
N ILE A 25 5.42 3.49 -43.10
CA ILE A 25 4.85 2.21 -42.67
C ILE A 25 5.85 1.54 -41.75
N LYS A 26 5.49 1.40 -40.46
CA LYS A 26 6.31 0.70 -39.48
C LYS A 26 6.12 -0.81 -39.58
N VAL A 27 7.21 -1.56 -39.36
CA VAL A 27 7.20 -3.02 -39.30
C VAL A 27 7.67 -3.46 -37.93
N ARG A 28 6.83 -4.28 -37.29
CA ARG A 28 7.14 -4.94 -36.03
C ARG A 28 7.59 -6.38 -36.27
N LEU A 29 8.82 -6.68 -35.92
CA LEU A 29 9.37 -8.02 -35.90
C LEU A 29 8.97 -8.68 -34.57
N CYS A 30 8.22 -9.79 -34.68
CA CYS A 30 7.60 -10.45 -33.53
C CYS A 30 8.23 -11.83 -33.27
N ASP A 31 8.77 -12.03 -32.07
CA ASP A 31 9.13 -13.34 -31.50
C ASP A 31 8.04 -13.83 -30.55
N THR A 32 6.86 -14.09 -31.11
CA THR A 32 5.64 -14.46 -30.37
C THR A 32 5.82 -15.71 -29.51
N MET A 33 6.67 -16.65 -29.95
CA MET A 33 6.92 -17.93 -29.26
C MET A 33 8.19 -17.91 -28.39
N GLY A 34 8.94 -16.80 -28.36
CA GLY A 34 10.16 -16.67 -27.55
C GLY A 34 11.38 -17.48 -28.06
N TYR A 35 11.40 -17.87 -29.34
CA TYR A 35 12.46 -18.72 -29.90
C TYR A 35 13.70 -17.97 -30.41
N GLY A 36 13.63 -16.64 -30.46
CA GLY A 36 14.69 -15.77 -30.94
C GLY A 36 15.98 -15.96 -30.14
N LEU A 37 17.10 -15.83 -30.85
CA LEU A 37 18.43 -15.97 -30.28
C LEU A 37 19.28 -14.75 -30.63
N PRO A 38 20.03 -14.19 -29.66
CA PRO A 38 20.77 -12.95 -29.83
C PRO A 38 22.15 -13.14 -30.48
N TYR A 39 22.54 -14.38 -30.80
CA TYR A 39 23.92 -14.68 -31.20
C TYR A 39 24.12 -14.51 -32.73
N PRO A 40 25.18 -13.82 -33.18
CA PRO A 40 25.43 -13.54 -34.59
C PRO A 40 25.43 -14.78 -35.51
N ASP A 41 26.03 -15.88 -35.05
CA ASP A 41 26.19 -17.10 -35.85
C ASP A 41 24.93 -17.97 -35.92
N THR A 42 23.87 -17.62 -35.16
CA THR A 42 22.61 -18.35 -35.20
C THR A 42 22.06 -18.44 -36.62
N VAL A 43 21.43 -19.56 -36.98
CA VAL A 43 20.73 -19.73 -38.26
C VAL A 43 19.35 -19.05 -38.26
N LEU A 44 18.89 -18.62 -39.44
CA LEU A 44 17.51 -18.19 -39.61
C LEU A 44 16.54 -19.37 -39.44
N PRO A 45 15.28 -19.13 -39.00
CA PRO A 45 14.70 -17.83 -38.66
C PRO A 45 14.87 -17.42 -37.19
N ARG A 46 15.73 -18.11 -36.41
CA ARG A 46 15.92 -17.82 -34.99
C ARG A 46 16.90 -16.68 -34.72
N SER A 47 17.79 -16.39 -35.68
CA SER A 47 18.80 -15.33 -35.55
C SER A 47 18.18 -13.95 -35.63
N ILE A 48 18.14 -13.26 -34.49
CA ILE A 48 17.71 -11.85 -34.42
C ILE A 48 18.69 -10.95 -35.19
N PRO A 49 20.03 -11.05 -35.00
CA PRO A 49 21.00 -10.29 -35.79
C PRO A 49 20.78 -10.37 -37.30
N LYS A 50 20.68 -11.60 -37.85
CA LYS A 50 20.53 -11.80 -39.30
C LYS A 50 19.17 -11.33 -39.80
N MET A 51 18.11 -11.52 -39.00
CA MET A 51 16.77 -11.04 -39.35
C MET A 51 16.75 -9.52 -39.47
N ILE A 52 17.29 -8.80 -38.50
CA ILE A 52 17.27 -7.33 -38.52
C ILE A 52 18.22 -6.80 -39.58
N HIS A 53 19.39 -7.41 -39.76
CA HIS A 53 20.30 -7.06 -40.86
C HIS A 53 19.63 -7.19 -42.23
N ALA A 54 18.85 -8.25 -42.47
CA ALA A 54 18.12 -8.43 -43.72
C ALA A 54 17.07 -7.32 -43.96
N PHE A 55 16.35 -6.89 -42.92
CA PHE A 55 15.38 -5.80 -43.03
C PHE A 55 16.04 -4.42 -43.14
N ASN A 56 16.99 -4.10 -42.26
CA ASN A 56 17.58 -2.78 -42.19
C ASN A 56 18.67 -2.58 -43.24
N SER A 57 19.72 -3.41 -43.23
CA SER A 57 20.91 -3.20 -44.06
C SER A 57 20.76 -3.71 -45.49
N GLU A 58 20.15 -4.89 -45.70
CA GLU A 58 20.01 -5.47 -47.04
C GLU A 58 18.84 -4.86 -47.81
N LEU A 59 17.64 -4.80 -47.20
CA LEU A 59 16.45 -4.23 -47.83
C LEU A 59 16.42 -2.70 -47.78
N GLY A 60 17.10 -2.08 -46.81
CA GLY A 60 17.09 -0.62 -46.63
C GLY A 60 15.85 -0.09 -45.91
N TYR A 61 15.22 -0.90 -45.03
CA TYR A 61 14.10 -0.45 -44.20
C TYR A 61 14.64 0.50 -43.12
N PRO A 62 14.11 1.75 -42.98
CA PRO A 62 14.62 2.71 -42.00
C PRO A 62 14.53 2.18 -40.56
N ALA A 63 15.60 2.39 -39.78
CA ALA A 63 15.71 1.88 -38.41
C ALA A 63 14.59 2.41 -37.50
N GLU A 64 14.23 3.69 -37.65
CA GLU A 64 13.14 4.37 -36.95
C GLU A 64 11.75 3.79 -37.23
N TRP A 65 11.62 2.96 -38.27
CA TRP A 65 10.39 2.26 -38.64
C TRP A 65 10.41 0.78 -38.28
N LEU A 66 11.50 0.28 -37.69
CA LEU A 66 11.63 -1.09 -37.22
C LEU A 66 11.42 -1.18 -35.70
N GLU A 67 10.56 -2.09 -35.32
CA GLU A 67 10.15 -2.33 -33.94
C GLU A 67 10.32 -3.81 -33.58
N TRP A 68 10.76 -4.09 -32.36
CA TRP A 68 10.90 -5.45 -31.84
C TRP A 68 9.86 -5.75 -30.76
N HIS A 69 9.27 -6.94 -30.83
CA HIS A 69 8.36 -7.47 -29.82
C HIS A 69 8.67 -8.94 -29.56
N GLY A 70 8.98 -9.32 -28.33
CA GLY A 70 9.32 -10.71 -27.97
C GLY A 70 8.61 -11.20 -26.72
N HIS A 71 8.67 -12.52 -26.51
CA HIS A 71 8.19 -13.19 -25.30
C HIS A 71 9.31 -13.94 -24.56
N ASN A 72 9.08 -14.23 -23.28
CA ASN A 72 10.11 -14.65 -22.33
C ASN A 72 10.17 -16.15 -22.04
N ASP A 73 9.57 -17.00 -22.88
CA ASP A 73 9.46 -18.43 -22.63
C ASP A 73 10.83 -19.13 -22.43
N PHE A 74 11.93 -18.51 -22.90
CA PHE A 74 13.30 -19.03 -22.82
C PHE A 74 14.30 -18.09 -22.11
N HIS A 75 13.81 -17.20 -21.25
CA HIS A 75 14.61 -16.25 -20.46
C HIS A 75 15.51 -15.29 -21.28
N LYS A 76 15.16 -15.06 -22.55
CA LYS A 76 15.98 -14.24 -23.48
C LYS A 76 15.31 -12.95 -23.89
N VAL A 77 14.11 -12.67 -23.39
CA VAL A 77 13.28 -11.59 -23.93
C VAL A 77 13.97 -10.23 -23.85
N HIS A 78 14.65 -9.95 -22.73
CA HIS A 78 15.37 -8.71 -22.51
C HIS A 78 16.57 -8.61 -23.45
N ILE A 79 17.50 -9.57 -23.41
CA ILE A 79 18.70 -9.54 -24.26
C ILE A 79 18.37 -9.62 -25.76
N ASN A 80 17.28 -10.27 -26.15
CA ASN A 80 16.79 -10.29 -27.52
C ASN A 80 16.35 -8.89 -27.97
N GLY A 81 15.63 -8.15 -27.12
CA GLY A 81 15.25 -6.77 -27.38
C GLY A 81 16.46 -5.83 -27.49
N VAL A 82 17.44 -5.98 -26.60
CA VAL A 82 18.70 -5.22 -26.63
C VAL A 82 19.49 -5.53 -27.90
N THR A 83 19.58 -6.80 -28.27
CA THR A 83 20.22 -7.21 -29.53
C THR A 83 19.50 -6.60 -30.72
N ALA A 84 18.17 -6.48 -30.67
CA ALA A 84 17.44 -5.84 -31.73
C ALA A 84 17.81 -4.37 -31.92
N TRP A 85 18.00 -3.63 -30.82
CA TRP A 85 18.54 -2.27 -30.88
C TRP A 85 19.91 -2.20 -31.53
N LEU A 86 20.84 -3.06 -31.09
CA LEU A 86 22.22 -3.07 -31.60
C LEU A 86 22.32 -3.36 -33.10
N TYR A 87 21.33 -4.04 -33.68
CA TYR A 87 21.30 -4.39 -35.11
C TYR A 87 20.41 -3.49 -35.97
N GLY A 88 19.75 -2.48 -35.38
CA GLY A 88 19.08 -1.42 -36.15
C GLY A 88 17.56 -1.32 -35.98
N CYS A 89 16.95 -1.99 -35.01
CA CYS A 89 15.60 -1.60 -34.56
C CYS A 89 15.69 -0.35 -33.67
N SER A 90 14.79 0.62 -33.84
CA SER A 90 14.76 1.80 -32.97
C SER A 90 13.71 1.73 -31.87
N ALA A 91 12.74 0.81 -31.96
CA ALA A 91 11.68 0.66 -30.97
C ALA A 91 11.66 -0.75 -30.37
N LEU A 92 11.49 -0.83 -29.05
CA LEU A 92 11.27 -2.07 -28.30
C LEU A 92 9.91 -2.01 -27.64
N ASN A 93 9.09 -3.04 -27.81
CA ASN A 93 7.90 -3.22 -27.00
C ASN A 93 8.27 -3.87 -25.69
N ALA A 94 8.01 -3.17 -24.60
CA ALA A 94 8.24 -3.62 -23.24
C ALA A 94 6.98 -3.44 -22.40
N SER A 95 6.96 -4.08 -21.25
CA SER A 95 5.90 -3.93 -20.24
C SER A 95 6.51 -3.74 -18.86
N LEU A 96 5.74 -3.11 -17.96
CA LEU A 96 6.15 -2.91 -16.58
C LEU A 96 6.39 -4.27 -15.92
N LEU A 97 7.59 -4.47 -15.37
CA LEU A 97 8.00 -5.71 -14.71
C LEU A 97 7.93 -6.95 -15.62
N GLY A 98 7.95 -6.73 -16.93
CA GLY A 98 7.86 -7.81 -17.93
C GLY A 98 6.51 -8.53 -17.98
N TYR A 99 5.46 -8.02 -17.33
CA TYR A 99 4.14 -8.66 -17.34
C TYR A 99 3.57 -8.81 -18.76
N GLY A 100 2.95 -9.94 -19.05
CA GLY A 100 2.43 -10.24 -20.37
C GLY A 100 1.90 -11.67 -20.46
N GLU A 101 1.67 -12.16 -21.68
CA GLU A 101 1.25 -13.55 -21.87
C GLU A 101 2.33 -14.53 -21.40
N ARG A 102 1.90 -15.64 -20.77
CA ARG A 102 2.75 -16.74 -20.31
C ARG A 102 3.82 -16.25 -19.31
N THR A 103 5.09 -16.24 -19.71
CA THR A 103 6.22 -15.79 -18.88
C THR A 103 6.61 -14.34 -19.14
N GLY A 104 5.85 -13.63 -19.98
CA GLY A 104 5.94 -12.18 -20.13
C GLY A 104 6.69 -11.67 -21.35
N ASN A 105 6.90 -10.36 -21.35
CA ASN A 105 7.49 -9.54 -22.41
C ASN A 105 8.80 -8.88 -21.92
N PRO A 106 9.54 -8.09 -22.74
CA PRO A 106 10.69 -7.34 -22.26
C PRO A 106 10.33 -6.47 -21.04
N PRO A 107 11.06 -6.59 -19.92
CA PRO A 107 10.88 -5.71 -18.78
C PRO A 107 11.31 -4.28 -19.13
N LEU A 108 10.40 -3.31 -18.98
CA LEU A 108 10.65 -1.90 -19.30
C LEU A 108 11.75 -1.31 -18.41
N GLU A 109 11.75 -1.63 -17.13
CA GLU A 109 12.75 -1.18 -16.17
C GLU A 109 14.17 -1.62 -16.58
N ALA A 110 14.31 -2.85 -17.06
CA ALA A 110 15.59 -3.35 -17.54
C ALA A 110 15.97 -2.68 -18.88
N ALA A 111 15.01 -2.48 -19.78
CA ALA A 111 15.24 -1.82 -21.06
C ALA A 111 15.73 -0.37 -20.88
N VAL A 112 15.19 0.37 -19.91
CA VAL A 112 15.64 1.72 -19.54
C VAL A 112 17.08 1.69 -19.05
N VAL A 113 17.40 0.80 -18.10
CA VAL A 113 18.77 0.69 -17.56
C VAL A 113 19.77 0.33 -18.66
N GLU A 114 19.41 -0.60 -19.56
CA GLU A 114 20.27 -0.96 -20.68
C GLU A 114 20.45 0.21 -21.66
N TYR A 115 19.39 0.94 -21.99
CA TYR A 115 19.48 2.12 -22.87
C TYR A 115 20.45 3.17 -22.31
N ILE A 116 20.35 3.47 -21.02
CA ILE A 116 21.25 4.40 -20.33
C ILE A 116 22.69 3.86 -20.36
N GLY A 117 22.87 2.56 -20.08
CA GLY A 117 24.17 1.90 -20.12
C GLY A 117 24.82 1.92 -21.51
N LEU A 118 24.04 1.72 -22.57
CA LEU A 118 24.50 1.70 -23.95
C LEU A 118 24.83 3.10 -24.49
N THR A 119 24.04 4.11 -24.12
CA THR A 119 24.15 5.46 -24.68
C THR A 119 24.92 6.43 -23.80
N GLY A 120 25.06 6.12 -22.50
CA GLY A 120 25.58 7.03 -21.49
C GLY A 120 24.67 8.24 -21.23
N ASN A 121 23.40 8.20 -21.65
CA ASN A 121 22.48 9.32 -21.60
C ASN A 121 21.07 8.85 -21.19
N ASP A 122 20.50 9.48 -20.18
CA ASP A 122 19.15 9.20 -19.69
C ASP A 122 18.03 9.85 -20.50
N GLN A 123 18.33 10.81 -21.39
CA GLN A 123 17.33 11.60 -22.12
C GLN A 123 16.27 12.22 -21.19
N GLY A 124 16.63 12.51 -19.94
CA GLY A 124 15.70 13.00 -18.93
C GLY A 124 14.74 11.94 -18.35
N ILE A 125 15.02 10.65 -18.56
CA ILE A 125 14.29 9.56 -17.92
C ILE A 125 14.56 9.60 -16.41
N ASP A 126 13.49 9.72 -15.63
CA ASP A 126 13.55 9.57 -14.18
C ASP A 126 13.50 8.10 -13.78
N THR A 127 14.66 7.53 -13.43
CA THR A 127 14.77 6.12 -13.05
C THR A 127 14.20 5.83 -11.66
N THR A 128 13.96 6.85 -10.82
CA THR A 128 13.41 6.64 -9.47
C THR A 128 11.98 6.11 -9.50
N VAL A 129 11.25 6.39 -10.58
CA VAL A 129 9.89 5.88 -10.85
C VAL A 129 9.84 4.33 -10.91
N ILE A 130 10.97 3.65 -11.16
CA ILE A 130 11.05 2.18 -11.11
C ILE A 130 10.62 1.65 -9.73
N THR A 131 10.99 2.33 -8.64
CA THR A 131 10.56 1.95 -7.29
C THR A 131 9.07 2.20 -7.09
N GLU A 132 8.53 3.32 -7.59
CA GLU A 132 7.09 3.63 -7.52
C GLU A 132 6.25 2.60 -8.28
N ILE A 133 6.73 2.12 -9.44
CA ILE A 133 6.09 1.05 -10.20
C ILE A 133 5.96 -0.21 -9.33
N ALA A 134 7.00 -0.59 -8.60
CA ALA A 134 6.96 -1.75 -7.70
C ALA A 134 5.91 -1.59 -6.60
N GLU A 135 5.84 -0.40 -6.00
CA GLU A 135 4.86 -0.08 -4.97
C GLU A 135 3.43 -0.12 -5.52
N TYR A 136 3.19 0.46 -6.69
CA TYR A 136 1.90 0.42 -7.37
C TYR A 136 1.47 -1.02 -7.67
N PHE A 137 2.37 -1.85 -8.20
CA PHE A 137 2.09 -3.25 -8.50
C PHE A 137 1.72 -4.03 -7.23
N THR A 138 2.43 -3.79 -6.13
CA THR A 138 2.15 -4.48 -4.86
C THR A 138 0.84 -3.98 -4.23
N LYS A 139 0.63 -2.66 -4.16
CA LYS A 139 -0.48 -2.04 -3.42
C LYS A 139 -1.80 -2.09 -4.19
N GLU A 140 -1.77 -1.76 -5.48
CA GLU A 140 -2.96 -1.58 -6.31
C GLU A 140 -3.26 -2.80 -7.18
N VAL A 141 -2.23 -3.36 -7.84
CA VAL A 141 -2.39 -4.54 -8.73
C VAL A 141 -2.43 -5.84 -7.93
N LYS A 142 -2.00 -5.82 -6.67
CA LYS A 142 -1.86 -7.00 -5.79
C LYS A 142 -0.97 -8.08 -6.42
N ALA A 143 0.04 -7.65 -7.16
CA ALA A 143 1.04 -8.52 -7.77
C ALA A 143 2.02 -9.04 -6.71
N ASP A 144 2.35 -10.33 -6.78
CA ASP A 144 3.44 -10.92 -6.00
C ASP A 144 4.77 -10.73 -6.73
N ILE A 145 5.58 -9.79 -6.26
CA ILE A 145 6.91 -9.51 -6.82
C ILE A 145 7.94 -10.33 -6.03
N PRO A 146 8.71 -11.24 -6.67
CA PRO A 146 9.75 -11.99 -5.99
C PRO A 146 10.74 -11.07 -5.25
N PRO A 147 11.11 -11.38 -3.99
CA PRO A 147 12.02 -10.53 -3.21
C PRO A 147 13.36 -10.23 -3.90
N ASN A 148 13.85 -11.16 -4.70
CA ASN A 148 15.11 -11.04 -5.43
C ASN A 148 14.94 -10.58 -6.89
N TYR A 149 13.76 -10.11 -7.30
CA TYR A 149 13.54 -9.62 -8.66
C TYR A 149 14.42 -8.37 -8.93
N PRO A 150 15.09 -8.25 -10.09
CA PRO A 150 15.99 -7.13 -10.38
C PRO A 150 15.34 -5.75 -10.22
N PHE A 151 16.06 -4.80 -9.64
CA PHE A 151 15.66 -3.40 -9.41
C PHE A 151 14.51 -3.17 -8.41
N VAL A 152 13.49 -4.03 -8.38
CA VAL A 152 12.25 -3.78 -7.65
C VAL A 152 11.98 -4.74 -6.49
N GLY A 153 12.60 -5.92 -6.47
CA GLY A 153 12.40 -6.92 -5.42
C GLY A 153 12.77 -6.38 -4.03
N SER A 154 12.02 -6.72 -2.99
CA SER A 154 12.24 -6.20 -1.61
C SER A 154 13.68 -6.41 -1.10
N GLU A 155 14.35 -7.46 -1.57
CA GLU A 155 15.68 -7.88 -1.16
C GLU A 155 16.78 -7.69 -2.22
N PHE A 156 16.47 -7.14 -3.41
CA PHE A 156 17.42 -7.10 -4.54
C PHE A 156 18.75 -6.39 -4.21
N ASN A 157 18.72 -5.36 -3.35
CA ASN A 157 19.91 -4.64 -2.88
C ASN A 157 20.14 -4.84 -1.37
N THR A 158 20.04 -6.09 -0.91
CA THR A 158 20.24 -6.45 0.50
C THR A 158 21.52 -7.25 0.69
N THR A 159 22.33 -6.85 1.68
CA THR A 159 23.61 -7.50 1.98
C THR A 159 23.50 -8.46 3.16
N ARG A 160 23.94 -9.71 2.94
CA ARG A 160 23.78 -10.84 3.86
C ARG A 160 24.93 -11.09 4.84
N ALA A 161 26.16 -10.66 4.55
CA ALA A 161 27.34 -11.02 5.36
C ALA A 161 27.80 -9.88 6.26
N GLY A 162 28.08 -10.17 7.54
CA GLY A 162 28.56 -9.17 8.51
C GLY A 162 29.82 -8.41 8.07
N ILE A 163 30.74 -9.07 7.36
CA ILE A 163 31.93 -8.41 6.79
C ILE A 163 31.59 -7.50 5.60
N HIS A 164 30.60 -7.87 4.78
CA HIS A 164 30.13 -7.04 3.68
C HIS A 164 29.37 -5.82 4.22
N ALA A 165 28.59 -6.00 5.28
CA ALA A 165 27.91 -4.89 5.97
C ALA A 165 28.93 -3.88 6.55
N ASP A 166 30.00 -4.35 7.20
CA ASP A 166 31.09 -3.47 7.66
C ASP A 166 31.82 -2.77 6.50
N GLY A 167 32.04 -3.48 5.37
CA GLY A 167 32.59 -2.90 4.16
C GLY A 167 31.73 -1.79 3.56
N ILE A 168 30.41 -1.99 3.48
CA ILE A 168 29.44 -1.00 2.99
C ILE A 168 29.42 0.23 3.87
N LEU A 169 29.49 0.06 5.19
CA LEU A 169 29.55 1.18 6.13
C LEU A 169 30.80 2.04 5.94
N LYS A 170 31.92 1.43 5.51
CA LYS A 170 33.18 2.13 5.26
C LYS A 170 33.21 2.79 3.89
N ASN A 171 32.78 2.05 2.87
CA ASN A 171 32.62 2.56 1.52
C ASN A 171 31.54 1.73 0.80
N PRO A 172 30.36 2.31 0.54
CA PRO A 172 29.27 1.65 -0.18
C PRO A 172 29.69 1.08 -1.53
N GLU A 173 30.63 1.72 -2.25
CA GLU A 173 31.07 1.27 -3.58
C GLU A 173 31.74 -0.12 -3.58
N ILE A 174 32.21 -0.60 -2.43
CA ILE A 174 32.90 -1.90 -2.34
C ILE A 174 31.91 -3.07 -2.58
N TYR A 175 30.67 -2.92 -2.13
CA TYR A 175 29.69 -4.02 -2.13
C TYR A 175 28.29 -3.59 -2.60
N ASN A 176 28.09 -2.33 -2.97
CA ASN A 176 26.87 -1.88 -3.62
C ASN A 176 26.98 -2.13 -5.13
N ILE A 177 25.94 -2.74 -5.71
CA ILE A 177 25.95 -3.14 -7.12
C ILE A 177 26.00 -1.94 -8.08
N PHE A 178 25.41 -0.81 -7.66
CA PHE A 178 25.47 0.54 -8.25
C PHE A 178 24.84 1.51 -7.25
N ASP A 179 24.87 2.82 -7.51
CA ASP A 179 24.24 3.82 -6.62
C ASP A 179 22.70 3.74 -6.67
N THR A 180 22.13 2.75 -5.98
CA THR A 180 20.68 2.48 -5.95
C THR A 180 19.90 3.57 -5.23
N ASP A 181 20.52 4.30 -4.30
CA ASP A 181 19.88 5.43 -3.62
C ASP A 181 19.62 6.54 -4.63
N LYS A 182 20.64 6.93 -5.41
CA LYS A 182 20.48 7.94 -6.44
C LYS A 182 19.64 7.48 -7.64
N ILE A 183 19.85 6.25 -8.11
CA ILE A 183 19.24 5.78 -9.36
C ILE A 183 17.80 5.28 -9.14
N LEU A 184 17.51 4.68 -7.99
CA LEU A 184 16.20 4.05 -7.74
C LEU A 184 15.47 4.63 -6.53
N ASN A 185 16.02 5.63 -5.82
CA ASN A 185 15.51 6.08 -4.52
C ASN A 185 15.35 4.91 -3.52
N ARG A 186 16.33 4.00 -3.55
CA ARG A 186 16.26 2.74 -2.83
C ARG A 186 17.61 2.42 -2.17
N PRO A 187 17.81 2.82 -0.91
CA PRO A 187 19.09 2.64 -0.23
C PRO A 187 19.36 1.15 0.04
N ILE A 188 20.65 0.84 0.23
CA ILE A 188 21.12 -0.51 0.60
C ILE A 188 20.47 -0.94 1.91
N ARG A 189 20.04 -2.20 1.98
CA ARG A 189 19.55 -2.80 3.22
C ARG A 189 20.52 -3.82 3.79
N VAL A 190 20.54 -3.95 5.11
CA VAL A 190 21.36 -4.95 5.83
C VAL A 190 20.47 -6.07 6.32
N MET A 191 20.81 -7.31 5.99
CA MET A 191 20.12 -8.51 6.49
C MET A 191 20.65 -8.95 7.86
N VAL A 192 19.79 -9.57 8.66
CA VAL A 192 20.18 -10.10 9.98
C VAL A 192 20.65 -11.55 9.86
N THR A 193 21.85 -11.80 10.38
CA THR A 193 22.50 -13.11 10.52
C THR A 193 23.15 -13.23 11.89
N ASP A 194 23.75 -14.38 12.20
CA ASP A 194 24.59 -14.59 13.39
C ASP A 194 25.78 -13.61 13.47
N LYS A 195 26.15 -12.97 12.35
CA LYS A 195 27.23 -11.97 12.29
C LYS A 195 26.76 -10.52 12.46
N SER A 196 25.46 -10.24 12.39
CA SER A 196 24.94 -8.86 12.42
C SER A 196 25.02 -8.22 13.81
N GLY A 197 25.03 -9.04 14.87
CA GLY A 197 25.04 -8.58 16.26
C GLY A 197 23.81 -7.74 16.65
N MET A 198 23.78 -7.28 17.90
CA MET A 198 22.68 -6.43 18.39
C MET A 198 22.57 -5.09 17.65
N SER A 199 23.68 -4.52 17.18
CA SER A 199 23.68 -3.27 16.41
C SER A 199 22.98 -3.43 15.05
N GLY A 200 23.19 -4.57 14.37
CA GLY A 200 22.53 -4.86 13.11
C GLY A 200 21.02 -5.05 13.28
N ILE A 201 20.60 -5.73 14.35
CA ILE A 201 19.17 -5.90 14.67
C ILE A 201 18.50 -4.56 14.99
N ALA A 202 19.10 -3.73 15.85
CA ALA A 202 18.55 -2.42 16.17
C ALA A 202 18.38 -1.53 14.93
N ARG A 203 19.40 -1.50 14.05
CA ARG A 203 19.32 -0.79 12.78
C ARG A 203 18.19 -1.33 11.90
N TRP A 204 18.12 -2.65 11.74
CA TRP A 204 17.08 -3.29 10.93
C TRP A 204 15.68 -2.90 11.43
N LEU A 205 15.45 -2.88 12.74
CA LEU A 205 14.17 -2.47 13.32
C LEU A 205 13.85 -0.99 13.00
N ASN A 206 14.81 -0.08 13.14
CA ASN A 206 14.60 1.34 12.86
C ASN A 206 14.30 1.61 11.37
N GLU A 207 14.88 0.84 10.46
CA GLU A 207 14.71 1.01 9.01
C GLU A 207 13.45 0.33 8.45
N ASN A 208 12.95 -0.74 9.11
CA ASN A 208 11.90 -1.59 8.56
C ASN A 208 10.57 -1.52 9.34
N ILE A 209 10.54 -0.98 10.56
CA ILE A 209 9.29 -0.79 11.31
C ILE A 209 8.71 0.60 10.97
N PRO A 210 7.51 0.68 10.36
CA PRO A 210 6.93 1.95 9.91
C PRO A 210 6.84 3.01 11.01
N SER A 211 6.44 2.62 12.22
CA SER A 211 6.28 3.57 13.33
C SER A 211 7.60 4.26 13.75
N ILE A 212 8.75 3.65 13.53
CA ILE A 212 10.06 4.29 13.76
C ILE A 212 10.49 5.05 12.52
N LYS A 213 10.39 4.42 11.35
CA LYS A 213 10.80 5.00 10.06
C LYS A 213 10.08 6.31 9.75
N ASP A 214 8.79 6.38 10.05
CA ASP A 214 7.94 7.54 9.80
C ASP A 214 8.02 8.59 10.94
N GLY A 215 8.91 8.38 11.93
CA GLY A 215 9.15 9.31 13.04
C GLY A 215 8.05 9.34 14.11
N LEU A 216 7.14 8.36 14.14
CA LEU A 216 6.07 8.28 15.14
C LEU A 216 6.57 7.78 16.51
N ARG A 217 7.72 7.10 16.54
CA ARG A 217 8.35 6.56 17.74
C ARG A 217 9.86 6.81 17.72
N GLU A 218 10.45 6.89 18.91
CA GLU A 218 11.91 7.03 19.06
C GLU A 218 12.65 5.80 18.52
N GLU A 219 13.84 6.06 17.96
CA GLU A 219 14.73 5.00 17.50
C GLU A 219 15.15 4.07 18.64
N ILE A 220 15.19 2.77 18.34
CA ILE A 220 15.68 1.77 19.26
C ILE A 220 17.20 1.65 19.17
N THR A 221 17.83 1.57 20.34
CA THR A 221 19.28 1.33 20.44
C THR A 221 19.59 -0.15 20.68
N LYS A 222 20.83 -0.56 20.38
CA LYS A 222 21.34 -1.92 20.66
C LYS A 222 21.29 -2.33 22.14
N ARG A 223 21.04 -1.39 23.06
CA ARG A 223 20.94 -1.65 24.51
C ARG A 223 19.53 -2.01 24.95
N HIS A 224 18.54 -1.91 24.05
CA HIS A 224 17.16 -2.22 24.38
C HIS A 224 17.01 -3.73 24.73
N PRO A 225 16.35 -4.09 25.86
CA PRO A 225 16.21 -5.48 26.28
C PRO A 225 15.61 -6.40 25.21
N GLY A 226 14.58 -5.92 24.49
CA GLY A 226 13.99 -6.70 23.40
C GLY A 226 14.92 -6.94 22.20
N VAL A 227 15.87 -6.04 21.92
CA VAL A 227 16.90 -6.27 20.88
C VAL A 227 17.81 -7.41 21.30
N LYS A 228 18.16 -7.48 22.59
CA LYS A 228 18.94 -8.60 23.14
C LYS A 228 18.17 -9.92 22.99
N HIS A 229 16.87 -9.95 23.28
CA HIS A 229 16.07 -11.17 23.12
C HIS A 229 15.97 -11.63 21.67
N ILE A 230 15.77 -10.69 20.73
CA ILE A 230 15.79 -11.01 19.29
C ILE A 230 17.18 -11.56 18.91
N TYR A 231 18.26 -10.95 19.39
CA TYR A 231 19.62 -11.43 19.14
C TYR A 231 19.84 -12.85 19.66
N ASP A 232 19.45 -13.13 20.90
CA ASP A 232 19.58 -14.46 21.51
C ASP A 232 18.79 -15.51 20.69
N TRP A 233 17.59 -15.15 20.20
CA TRP A 233 16.81 -16.01 19.30
C TRP A 233 17.51 -16.24 17.95
N VAL A 234 18.08 -15.20 17.33
CA VAL A 234 18.85 -15.33 16.08
C VAL A 234 20.01 -16.31 16.28
N MET A 235 20.79 -16.17 17.35
CA MET A 235 21.91 -17.08 17.62
C MET A 235 21.45 -18.53 17.76
N GLN A 236 20.34 -18.78 18.47
CA GLN A 236 19.78 -20.12 18.62
C GLN A 236 19.36 -20.74 17.29
N GLU A 237 18.79 -19.97 16.36
CA GLU A 237 18.41 -20.49 15.05
C GLU A 237 19.63 -20.96 14.23
N TYR A 238 20.76 -20.25 14.33
CA TYR A 238 22.00 -20.67 13.69
C TYR A 238 22.68 -21.85 14.40
N GLU A 239 22.61 -21.92 15.73
CA GLU A 239 23.06 -23.08 16.51
C GLU A 239 22.29 -24.36 16.13
N LYS A 240 21.02 -24.25 15.73
CA LYS A 240 20.22 -25.36 15.18
C LYS A 240 20.61 -25.75 13.74
N GLY A 241 21.59 -25.09 13.13
CA GLY A 241 22.10 -25.42 11.80
C GLY A 241 21.49 -24.62 10.66
N ARG A 242 20.81 -23.49 10.93
CA ARG A 242 20.35 -22.57 9.87
C ARG A 242 21.54 -22.04 9.07
N THR A 243 21.40 -22.02 7.74
CA THR A 243 22.40 -21.46 6.79
C THR A 243 21.89 -20.25 6.00
N THR A 244 20.62 -19.89 6.17
CA THR A 244 19.96 -18.74 5.53
C THR A 244 19.93 -17.54 6.47
N SER A 245 19.84 -16.33 5.90
CA SER A 245 19.53 -15.13 6.66
C SER A 245 18.16 -15.24 7.36
N ILE A 246 17.98 -14.44 8.41
CA ILE A 246 16.66 -14.28 9.01
C ILE A 246 15.82 -13.40 8.08
N SER A 247 14.60 -13.84 7.78
CA SER A 247 13.70 -13.08 6.91
C SER A 247 13.10 -11.86 7.63
N PRO A 248 12.64 -10.84 6.88
CA PRO A 248 11.89 -9.74 7.45
C PRO A 248 10.69 -10.18 8.29
N GLU A 249 9.92 -11.16 7.82
CA GLU A 249 8.70 -11.66 8.47
C GLU A 249 9.03 -12.31 9.82
N GLU A 250 10.12 -13.07 9.87
CA GLU A 250 10.61 -13.67 11.12
C GLU A 250 11.04 -12.59 12.12
N LEU A 251 11.80 -11.58 11.68
CA LEU A 251 12.21 -10.46 12.54
C LEU A 251 11.02 -9.65 13.04
N ILE A 252 10.02 -9.37 12.19
CA ILE A 252 8.78 -8.70 12.59
C ILE A 252 8.06 -9.53 13.65
N THR A 253 7.98 -10.85 13.47
CA THR A 253 7.35 -11.76 14.42
C THR A 253 8.03 -11.69 15.79
N GLN A 254 9.37 -11.76 15.81
CA GLN A 254 10.12 -11.63 17.07
C GLN A 254 10.03 -10.22 17.67
N ALA A 255 10.00 -9.18 16.84
CA ALA A 255 9.81 -7.82 17.28
C ALA A 255 8.43 -7.61 17.91
N LYS A 256 7.35 -8.15 17.32
CA LYS A 256 6.01 -8.14 17.92
C LYS A 256 6.00 -8.86 19.28
N HIS A 257 6.77 -9.94 19.41
CA HIS A 257 6.85 -10.70 20.65
C HIS A 257 7.65 -9.98 21.75
N TYR A 258 8.86 -9.49 21.45
CA TYR A 258 9.78 -8.92 22.45
C TYR A 258 9.68 -7.40 22.60
N ILE A 259 9.12 -6.70 21.62
CA ILE A 259 8.94 -5.24 21.61
C ILE A 259 7.57 -4.87 21.02
N PRO A 260 6.45 -5.35 21.60
CA PRO A 260 5.11 -5.08 21.09
C PRO A 260 4.80 -3.58 21.01
N SER A 261 5.46 -2.77 21.86
CA SER A 261 5.32 -1.32 21.86
C SER A 261 5.76 -0.63 20.58
N LEU A 262 6.42 -1.31 19.63
CA LEU A 262 6.73 -0.73 18.32
C LEU A 262 5.55 -0.75 17.37
N PHE A 263 4.61 -1.65 17.58
CA PHE A 263 3.49 -1.85 16.67
C PHE A 263 2.29 -1.07 17.17
N GLU A 264 1.49 -0.53 16.25
CA GLU A 264 0.17 -0.05 16.62
C GLU A 264 -0.69 -1.23 17.06
N SER A 265 -1.46 -1.06 18.11
CA SER A 265 -2.44 -2.06 18.51
C SER A 265 -3.54 -2.09 17.47
N ASP A 266 -3.89 -3.27 16.95
CA ASP A 266 -5.05 -3.41 16.07
C ASP A 266 -6.34 -2.96 16.76
N PHE A 267 -6.38 -3.04 18.10
CA PHE A 267 -7.44 -2.43 18.89
C PHE A 267 -7.51 -0.91 18.74
N ASP A 268 -6.37 -0.22 18.66
CA ASP A 268 -6.34 1.24 18.49
C ASP A 268 -6.85 1.64 17.09
N LYS A 269 -6.48 0.89 16.05
CA LYS A 269 -7.00 1.08 14.68
C LYS A 269 -8.52 0.88 14.64
N VAL A 270 -9.00 -0.26 15.17
CA VAL A 270 -10.43 -0.57 15.25
C VAL A 270 -11.18 0.46 16.09
N ARG A 271 -10.59 0.92 17.19
CA ARG A 271 -11.17 1.97 18.04
C ARG A 271 -11.34 3.27 17.28
N GLN A 272 -10.30 3.75 16.60
CA GLN A 272 -10.36 5.01 15.84
C GLN A 272 -11.42 4.94 14.73
N GLU A 273 -11.50 3.81 14.04
CA GLU A 273 -12.48 3.61 12.97
C GLU A 273 -13.92 3.54 13.48
N ALA A 274 -14.16 2.83 14.58
CA ALA A 274 -15.46 2.81 15.24
C ALA A 274 -15.89 4.22 15.70
N ILE A 275 -14.97 5.01 16.26
CA ILE A 275 -15.22 6.42 16.63
C ILE A 275 -15.59 7.22 15.37
N ARG A 276 -14.87 7.05 14.25
CA ARG A 276 -15.15 7.74 12.98
C ARG A 276 -16.56 7.44 12.46
N ILE A 277 -16.99 6.18 12.49
CA ILE A 277 -18.35 5.77 12.11
C ILE A 277 -19.38 6.43 13.03
N ALA A 278 -19.17 6.39 14.34
CA ALA A 278 -20.06 7.00 15.31
C ALA A 278 -20.20 8.52 15.09
N ARG A 279 -19.10 9.22 14.83
CA ARG A 279 -19.10 10.66 14.47
C ARG A 279 -19.98 10.93 13.25
N LYS A 280 -19.82 10.15 12.19
CA LYS A 280 -20.60 10.30 10.94
C LYS A 280 -22.11 10.11 11.18
N ILE A 281 -22.49 9.10 11.98
CA ILE A 281 -23.89 8.88 12.34
C ILE A 281 -24.41 10.05 13.19
N ALA A 282 -23.66 10.44 14.24
CA ALA A 282 -24.07 11.47 15.17
C ALA A 282 -24.21 12.85 14.49
N GLU A 283 -23.29 13.21 13.62
CA GLU A 283 -23.36 14.44 12.82
C GLU A 283 -24.59 14.45 11.90
N LYS A 284 -24.88 13.33 11.24
CA LYS A 284 -26.06 13.18 10.38
C LYS A 284 -27.36 13.36 11.18
N VAL A 285 -27.45 12.75 12.36
CA VAL A 285 -28.62 12.87 13.22
C VAL A 285 -28.77 14.29 13.76
N SER A 286 -27.68 14.93 14.19
CA SER A 286 -27.71 16.30 14.74
C SER A 286 -28.17 17.37 13.74
N LYS A 287 -28.03 17.11 12.44
CA LYS A 287 -28.40 18.02 11.34
C LYS A 287 -29.78 17.72 10.73
N ALA A 288 -30.55 16.80 11.31
CA ALA A 288 -31.87 16.44 10.81
C ALA A 288 -32.89 17.56 11.05
N GLN A 289 -33.74 17.84 10.05
CA GLN A 289 -34.76 18.90 10.13
C GLN A 289 -35.80 18.61 11.22
N GLU A 290 -36.08 17.33 11.48
CA GLU A 290 -37.06 16.85 12.46
C GLU A 290 -36.72 17.26 13.90
N ILE A 291 -35.47 17.63 14.21
CA ILE A 291 -35.04 18.07 15.54
C ILE A 291 -34.63 19.55 15.59
N GLU A 292 -34.73 20.29 14.49
CA GLU A 292 -34.33 21.72 14.42
C GLU A 292 -35.23 22.62 15.29
N HIS A 293 -36.53 22.33 15.28
CA HIS A 293 -37.54 23.11 16.02
C HIS A 293 -37.88 22.54 17.40
N LEU A 294 -37.34 21.36 17.75
CA LEU A 294 -37.55 20.68 19.04
C LEU A 294 -39.04 20.42 19.37
N GLU A 295 -39.88 20.25 18.35
CA GLU A 295 -41.30 19.96 18.53
C GLU A 295 -41.51 18.46 18.83
N THR A 296 -42.23 18.15 19.91
CA THR A 296 -42.41 16.76 20.36
C THR A 296 -43.03 15.85 19.29
N LEU A 297 -43.98 16.38 18.50
CA LEU A 297 -44.70 15.62 17.47
C LEU A 297 -43.81 15.17 16.30
N THR A 298 -42.68 15.85 16.05
CA THR A 298 -41.74 15.54 14.96
C THR A 298 -40.49 14.86 15.49
N MET A 299 -39.95 15.33 16.61
CA MET A 299 -38.74 14.83 17.23
C MET A 299 -38.90 13.38 17.75
N GLU A 300 -39.97 13.07 18.49
CA GLU A 300 -40.11 11.74 19.13
C GLU A 300 -40.20 10.60 18.10
N PRO A 301 -41.04 10.69 17.04
CA PRO A 301 -41.07 9.66 16.00
C PRO A 301 -39.74 9.53 15.24
N PHE A 302 -39.03 10.64 15.05
CA PHE A 302 -37.72 10.65 14.40
C PHE A 302 -36.67 9.88 15.22
N LEU A 303 -36.54 10.18 16.52
CA LEU A 303 -35.59 9.50 17.39
C LEU A 303 -35.88 7.99 17.49
N GLU A 304 -37.16 7.61 17.58
CA GLU A 304 -37.58 6.21 17.58
C GLU A 304 -37.20 5.50 16.27
N LYS A 305 -37.39 6.18 15.12
CA LYS A 305 -37.00 5.67 13.80
C LYS A 305 -35.49 5.49 13.67
N ILE A 306 -34.69 6.42 14.19
CA ILE A 306 -33.22 6.32 14.19
C ILE A 306 -32.77 5.11 14.99
N ILE A 307 -33.27 4.91 16.21
CA ILE A 307 -32.93 3.74 17.04
C ILE A 307 -33.26 2.42 16.34
N LYS A 308 -34.41 2.34 15.66
CA LYS A 308 -34.82 1.13 14.92
C LYS A 308 -33.94 0.86 13.69
N LYS A 309 -33.40 1.90 13.06
CA LYS A 309 -32.59 1.78 11.85
C LYS A 309 -31.11 1.56 12.16
N GLU A 310 -30.60 2.23 13.18
CA GLU A 310 -29.19 2.22 13.57
C GLU A 310 -28.97 1.29 14.78
N GLY A 311 -28.73 0.00 14.48
CA GLY A 311 -28.53 -1.02 15.52
C GLY A 311 -27.30 -0.78 16.41
N SER A 312 -26.37 0.10 16.01
CA SER A 312 -25.20 0.46 16.81
C SER A 312 -25.52 1.40 17.97
N ILE A 313 -26.66 2.10 17.95
CA ILE A 313 -27.04 3.05 19.00
C ILE A 313 -27.65 2.29 20.19
N GLN A 314 -27.13 2.52 21.40
CA GLN A 314 -27.71 2.05 22.65
C GLN A 314 -28.80 3.01 23.15
N LEU A 315 -28.50 4.31 23.12
CA LEU A 315 -29.33 5.36 23.68
C LEU A 315 -29.24 6.62 22.82
N ILE A 316 -30.37 7.27 22.61
CA ILE A 316 -30.42 8.63 22.06
C ILE A 316 -31.47 9.48 22.79
N ALA A 317 -31.10 10.72 23.11
CA ALA A 317 -32.04 11.69 23.67
C ALA A 317 -31.54 13.14 23.53
N LEU A 318 -32.45 14.10 23.71
CA LEU A 318 -32.17 15.53 23.70
C LEU A 318 -32.31 16.14 25.09
N THR A 319 -31.39 17.06 25.39
CA THR A 319 -31.30 17.80 26.65
C THR A 319 -31.28 19.31 26.36
N ASN A 320 -32.12 20.09 27.03
CA ASN A 320 -32.11 21.55 26.90
C ASN A 320 -30.88 22.17 27.57
N LYS A 321 -30.69 23.49 27.42
CA LYS A 321 -29.56 24.24 28.02
C LYS A 321 -29.46 24.16 29.54
N ASP A 322 -30.58 23.93 30.22
CA ASP A 322 -30.65 23.85 31.67
C ASP A 322 -30.29 22.44 32.19
N GLY A 323 -30.00 21.52 31.28
CA GLY A 323 -29.58 20.15 31.59
C GLY A 323 -30.76 19.18 31.78
N PHE A 324 -31.98 19.53 31.37
CA PHE A 324 -33.16 18.67 31.48
C PHE A 324 -33.53 18.03 30.15
N ARG A 325 -33.99 16.77 30.20
CA ARG A 325 -34.44 16.04 29.02
C ARG A 325 -35.71 16.67 28.45
N ILE A 326 -35.68 16.92 27.14
CA ILE A 326 -36.84 17.40 26.37
C ILE A 326 -37.42 16.32 25.47
N SER A 327 -36.68 15.24 25.26
CA SER A 327 -37.17 14.02 24.61
C SER A 327 -37.30 12.86 25.59
N GLN A 328 -38.04 11.83 25.20
CA GLN A 328 -37.90 10.51 25.79
C GLN A 328 -36.49 9.96 25.59
N VAL A 329 -36.11 9.00 26.44
CA VAL A 329 -34.89 8.22 26.26
C VAL A 329 -35.22 7.03 25.35
N HIS A 330 -34.78 7.11 24.10
CA HIS A 330 -34.97 6.05 23.13
C HIS A 330 -33.80 5.09 23.17
N THR A 331 -34.11 3.81 23.28
CA THR A 331 -33.12 2.73 23.45
C THR A 331 -33.52 1.53 22.61
N GLN A 332 -32.60 0.59 22.43
CA GLN A 332 -32.91 -0.69 21.80
C GLN A 332 -33.97 -1.46 22.58
N HIS A 333 -34.64 -2.40 21.90
CA HIS A 333 -35.74 -3.18 22.47
C HIS A 333 -35.31 -3.91 23.75
N GLY A 334 -36.14 -3.88 24.78
CA GLY A 334 -35.88 -4.51 26.08
C GLY A 334 -35.06 -3.66 27.07
N GLU A 335 -34.45 -2.54 26.64
CA GLU A 335 -33.54 -1.77 27.50
C GLU A 335 -34.20 -0.55 28.17
N LYS A 336 -35.39 -0.13 27.71
CA LYS A 336 -36.09 1.09 28.16
C LYS A 336 -36.28 1.19 29.68
N GLY A 337 -36.47 0.05 30.35
CA GLY A 337 -36.62 -0.01 31.81
C GLY A 337 -35.37 0.43 32.58
N MET A 338 -34.18 0.18 32.04
CA MET A 338 -32.90 0.47 32.68
C MET A 338 -32.59 1.97 32.75
N PHE A 339 -33.17 2.75 31.83
CA PHE A 339 -32.85 4.17 31.65
C PHE A 339 -33.95 5.12 32.15
N ARG A 340 -35.04 4.62 32.76
CA ARG A 340 -36.16 5.46 33.25
C ARG A 340 -35.72 6.58 34.18
N ASN A 341 -34.72 6.33 35.02
CA ASN A 341 -34.19 7.30 35.98
C ASN A 341 -33.48 8.50 35.31
N LEU A 342 -33.16 8.41 34.02
CA LEU A 342 -32.52 9.49 33.26
C LEU A 342 -33.49 10.61 32.86
N LEU A 343 -34.80 10.34 32.80
CA LEU A 343 -35.81 11.34 32.42
C LEU A 343 -35.90 12.50 33.42
N ASN A 344 -35.73 12.21 34.71
CA ASN A 344 -35.84 13.18 35.80
C ASN A 344 -34.47 13.69 36.28
N LYS A 345 -33.38 13.29 35.61
CA LYS A 345 -32.02 13.66 35.99
C LYS A 345 -31.63 14.99 35.35
N ASN A 346 -30.94 15.84 36.10
CA ASN A 346 -30.29 17.02 35.55
C ASN A 346 -28.83 16.70 35.14
N PHE A 347 -28.48 17.05 33.90
CA PHE A 347 -27.19 16.76 33.26
C PHE A 347 -26.21 17.96 33.25
N HIS A 348 -26.51 19.10 33.88
CA HIS A 348 -25.66 20.30 33.84
C HIS A 348 -24.21 20.09 34.33
N LYS A 349 -24.00 19.07 35.16
CA LYS A 349 -22.70 18.65 35.72
C LYS A 349 -22.08 17.46 34.98
N HIS A 350 -22.71 16.97 33.93
CA HIS A 350 -22.20 15.83 33.19
C HIS A 350 -21.17 16.30 32.15
N ASP A 351 -20.02 15.63 32.10
CA ASP A 351 -18.87 16.08 31.31
C ASP A 351 -19.22 16.41 29.85
N TRP A 352 -19.87 15.47 29.13
CA TRP A 352 -20.31 15.69 27.75
C TRP A 352 -21.23 16.90 27.59
N PHE A 353 -22.10 17.17 28.56
CA PHE A 353 -23.06 18.27 28.48
C PHE A 353 -22.36 19.60 28.76
N THR A 354 -21.58 19.66 29.84
CA THR A 354 -20.81 20.85 30.23
C THR A 354 -19.84 21.26 29.12
N GLU A 355 -19.16 20.30 28.50
CA GLU A 355 -18.18 20.57 27.45
C GLU A 355 -18.83 21.11 26.17
N VAL A 356 -19.93 20.50 25.71
CA VAL A 356 -20.68 21.00 24.53
C VAL A 356 -21.27 22.38 24.80
N VAL A 357 -21.85 22.61 25.98
CA VAL A 357 -22.45 23.91 26.32
C VAL A 357 -21.40 25.02 26.42
N LYS A 358 -20.22 24.71 26.98
CA LYS A 358 -19.14 25.69 27.17
C LYS A 358 -18.41 26.01 25.86
N THR A 359 -18.13 25.01 25.03
CA THR A 359 -17.33 25.17 23.81
C THR A 359 -18.18 25.43 22.57
N GLY A 360 -19.44 25.01 22.59
CA GLY A 360 -20.28 24.93 21.41
C GLY A 360 -19.82 23.88 20.40
N GLN A 361 -18.84 23.03 20.72
CA GLN A 361 -18.33 22.01 19.81
C GLN A 361 -18.90 20.63 20.14
N PRO A 362 -18.98 19.71 19.16
CA PRO A 362 -19.25 18.30 19.44
C PRO A 362 -18.27 17.72 20.45
N TYR A 363 -18.79 16.91 21.38
CA TYR A 363 -18.02 16.12 22.32
C TYR A 363 -18.08 14.64 21.94
N TYR A 364 -16.94 13.95 22.05
CA TYR A 364 -16.83 12.51 21.85
C TYR A 364 -16.01 11.94 23.01
N SER A 365 -16.59 10.99 23.75
CA SER A 365 -15.87 10.34 24.85
C SER A 365 -14.88 9.30 24.31
N ASP A 366 -13.93 8.90 25.15
CA ASP A 366 -13.25 7.61 24.99
C ASP A 366 -14.22 6.44 25.29
N LEU A 367 -13.76 5.20 25.11
CA LEU A 367 -14.53 4.00 25.42
C LEU A 367 -14.70 3.82 26.93
N PHE A 368 -15.93 3.57 27.37
CA PHE A 368 -16.22 3.26 28.77
C PHE A 368 -17.37 2.27 28.90
N PHE A 369 -17.45 1.58 30.04
CA PHE A 369 -18.55 0.66 30.30
C PHE A 369 -19.80 1.42 30.77
N SER A 370 -20.90 1.24 30.06
CA SER A 370 -22.21 1.75 30.44
C SER A 370 -22.57 1.27 31.85
N LYS A 371 -22.92 2.22 32.73
CA LYS A 371 -23.34 1.89 34.10
C LYS A 371 -24.63 1.05 34.12
N TYR A 372 -25.45 1.16 33.07
CA TYR A 372 -26.77 0.55 32.94
C TYR A 372 -26.71 -0.83 32.30
N THR A 373 -26.09 -0.94 31.12
CA THR A 373 -26.08 -2.19 30.33
C THR A 373 -24.81 -3.02 30.52
N LYS A 374 -23.78 -2.47 31.18
CA LYS A 374 -22.44 -3.05 31.29
C LYS A 374 -21.75 -3.32 29.95
N ARG A 375 -22.25 -2.74 28.85
CA ARG A 375 -21.62 -2.81 27.53
C ARG A 375 -20.58 -1.72 27.37
N LEU A 376 -19.55 -2.00 26.57
CA LEU A 376 -18.56 -1.01 26.17
C LEU A 376 -19.20 -0.05 25.17
N ILE A 377 -19.21 1.24 25.51
CA ILE A 377 -19.83 2.29 24.72
C ILE A 377 -18.91 3.49 24.54
N LEU A 378 -19.26 4.35 23.58
CA LEU A 378 -18.79 5.72 23.51
C LEU A 378 -19.99 6.65 23.38
N THR A 379 -19.86 7.87 23.91
CA THR A 379 -20.90 8.90 23.84
C THR A 379 -20.47 9.97 22.84
N ALA A 380 -21.34 10.26 21.88
CA ALA A 380 -21.27 11.45 21.05
C ALA A 380 -22.33 12.45 21.52
N ALA A 381 -21.93 13.67 21.86
CA ALA A 381 -22.85 14.75 22.20
C ALA A 381 -22.66 15.94 21.28
N LEU A 382 -23.72 16.42 20.65
CA LEU A 382 -23.67 17.46 19.63
C LEU A 382 -24.66 18.59 19.93
N PRO A 383 -24.27 19.86 19.68
CA PRO A 383 -25.17 20.98 19.85
C PRO A 383 -26.19 21.04 18.72
N ILE A 384 -27.47 21.17 19.08
CA ILE A 384 -28.55 21.54 18.16
C ILE A 384 -28.64 23.05 18.13
N ARG A 385 -28.62 23.67 16.95
CA ARG A 385 -28.52 25.12 16.78
C ARG A 385 -29.75 25.70 16.07
N ASN A 386 -29.99 26.97 16.33
CA ASN A 386 -30.88 27.85 15.60
C ASN A 386 -30.28 28.25 14.24
N GLN A 387 -31.13 28.82 13.37
CA GLN A 387 -30.70 29.44 12.11
C GLN A 387 -29.73 30.61 12.33
N ASP A 388 -29.80 31.29 13.49
CA ASP A 388 -28.86 32.33 13.91
C ASP A 388 -27.55 31.77 14.53
N GLY A 389 -27.38 30.45 14.54
CA GLY A 389 -26.21 29.77 15.07
C GLY A 389 -26.21 29.58 16.59
N THR A 390 -27.19 30.13 17.33
CA THR A 390 -27.27 29.94 18.79
C THR A 390 -27.67 28.51 19.13
N MET A 391 -26.98 27.87 20.08
CA MET A 391 -27.35 26.53 20.54
C MET A 391 -28.74 26.56 21.19
N LYS A 392 -29.52 25.49 21.11
CA LYS A 392 -30.84 25.32 21.75
C LYS A 392 -30.86 24.14 22.72
N ALA A 393 -30.26 23.04 22.31
CA ALA A 393 -30.24 21.78 23.01
C ALA A 393 -28.96 21.03 22.68
N VAL A 394 -28.71 19.95 23.40
CA VAL A 394 -27.65 18.99 23.11
C VAL A 394 -28.30 17.63 22.86
N ILE A 395 -27.97 17.00 21.75
CA ILE A 395 -28.31 15.60 21.50
C ILE A 395 -27.15 14.74 21.96
N ASP A 396 -27.41 13.72 22.77
CA ASP A 396 -26.42 12.71 23.16
C ASP A 396 -26.84 11.34 22.67
N ILE A 397 -25.84 10.63 22.15
CA ILE A 397 -25.97 9.32 21.52
C ILE A 397 -24.90 8.41 22.11
N ASP A 398 -25.32 7.35 22.80
CA ASP A 398 -24.43 6.28 23.22
C ASP A 398 -24.39 5.21 22.14
N PHE A 399 -23.21 4.87 21.64
CA PHE A 399 -23.01 3.80 20.67
C PHE A 399 -22.38 2.58 21.33
N ARG A 400 -22.87 1.39 20.98
CA ARG A 400 -22.31 0.10 21.38
C ARG A 400 -21.08 -0.19 20.52
N PHE A 401 -19.93 -0.31 21.17
CA PHE A 401 -18.65 -0.47 20.47
C PHE A 401 -18.62 -1.75 19.62
N ASP A 402 -19.10 -2.87 20.17
CA ASP A 402 -19.16 -4.16 19.49
C ASP A 402 -20.02 -4.14 18.21
N GLU A 403 -21.11 -3.36 18.21
CA GLU A 403 -21.95 -3.20 17.02
C GLU A 403 -21.35 -2.22 16.00
N LEU A 404 -20.63 -1.19 16.44
CA LEU A 404 -19.90 -0.29 15.52
C LEU A 404 -18.79 -1.05 14.78
N VAL A 405 -18.06 -1.93 15.46
CA VAL A 405 -16.98 -2.71 14.86
C VAL A 405 -17.49 -3.61 13.73
N LYS A 406 -18.71 -4.16 13.84
CA LYS A 406 -19.33 -4.98 12.77
C LYS A 406 -19.67 -4.19 11.51
N LEU A 407 -19.68 -2.85 11.57
CA LEU A 407 -19.94 -1.98 10.42
C LEU A 407 -18.65 -1.62 9.66
N ILE A 408 -17.49 -2.05 10.14
CA ILE A 408 -16.19 -1.85 9.49
C ILE A 408 -16.11 -2.86 8.33
N THR A 409 -16.29 -2.40 7.09
CA THR A 409 -16.34 -3.23 5.89
C THR A 409 -14.97 -3.71 5.43
N ASP A 410 -13.93 -2.92 5.69
CA ASP A 410 -12.54 -3.22 5.37
C ASP A 410 -11.75 -3.14 6.66
N LEU A 411 -11.66 -4.25 7.40
CA LEU A 411 -10.57 -4.37 8.35
C LEU A 411 -9.28 -4.37 7.52
N PRO A 412 -8.24 -3.56 7.84
CA PRO A 412 -6.94 -3.73 7.20
C PRO A 412 -6.52 -5.21 7.32
N ASP A 413 -5.97 -5.77 6.25
CA ASP A 413 -5.71 -7.21 6.03
C ASP A 413 -5.00 -7.95 7.20
N GLU A 414 -4.49 -7.23 8.19
CA GLU A 414 -3.82 -7.76 9.39
C GLU A 414 -4.77 -8.26 10.51
N ILE A 415 -6.08 -8.05 10.43
CA ILE A 415 -7.01 -8.40 11.54
C ILE A 415 -7.65 -9.80 11.38
N VAL A 416 -7.43 -10.49 10.25
CA VAL A 416 -7.97 -11.83 10.02
C VAL A 416 -6.87 -12.82 9.69
N ASP A 417 -5.92 -12.99 10.62
CA ASP A 417 -5.14 -14.22 10.67
C ASP A 417 -5.08 -14.75 12.11
N VAL A 418 -6.21 -15.33 12.51
CA VAL A 418 -6.24 -16.38 13.53
C VAL A 418 -6.69 -17.65 12.82
N LYS A 419 -5.71 -18.43 12.37
CA LYS A 419 -5.89 -19.88 12.17
C LYS A 419 -5.22 -20.64 13.29
#